data_AF-A0A381LDL7-F1
#
_entry.id   AF-A0A381LDL7-F1
#
_cell.length_a   1.000
_cell.length_b   1.000
_cell.length_c   1.000
_cell.angle_alpha   90.00
_cell.angle_beta   90.00
_cell.angle_gamma   90.00
#
_symmetry.space_group_name_H-M   'P 1'
#
loop_
_entity.id
_entity.type
_entity.pdbx_description
1 polymer ?
#
loop_
_entity_poly.entity_id
_entity_poly.type
_entity_poly.pdbx_seq_one_letter_code
_entity_poly.pdbx_strand_id
1 'polypeptide(L)'
;MSRQVQEKILQINRGFPLIWDGNKIAWSSNQLPEQRMTVDLDAEKGRAARPGKSPDTCYVIIRLAKTIRMASIKAYIEKKIAFDNTVLESINFLDHVMRQGPSEYYTQIKRSYFSQGNVSQKLDDVVYAMKGVYSSMRLCNTGSTGTNLATGLGVNVDVANGTFWISQDMHQAARNLCKERNRQLQWNVFRDLLQPIRDPKSGKWKKSEDWKTLQKMSKLRFTVKHRKSNGKWI
;
A
#
# COMPACT_ATOMS: atom_id res chain seq x y z
N MET A 1 4.93 -9.86 -2.82
CA MET A 1 4.86 -11.32 -3.01
C MET A 1 5.92 -11.97 -2.12
N SER A 2 5.63 -13.12 -1.51
CA SER A 2 6.61 -13.89 -0.70
C SER A 2 7.87 -14.21 -1.50
N ARG A 3 9.05 -14.17 -0.86
CA ARG A 3 10.34 -14.51 -1.47
C ARG A 3 10.37 -15.94 -2.00
N GLN A 4 9.80 -16.89 -1.26
CA GLN A 4 9.71 -18.29 -1.69
C GLN A 4 8.93 -18.43 -3.00
N VAL A 5 7.82 -17.68 -3.12
CA VAL A 5 7.00 -17.65 -4.34
C VAL A 5 7.78 -17.00 -5.49
N GLN A 6 8.46 -15.88 -5.24
CA GLN A 6 9.25 -15.19 -6.27
C GLN A 6 10.38 -16.09 -6.80
N GLU A 7 11.13 -16.74 -5.92
CA GLU A 7 12.23 -17.64 -6.31
C GLU A 7 11.72 -18.83 -7.12
N LYS A 8 10.63 -19.47 -6.68
CA LYS A 8 10.01 -20.57 -7.42
C LYS A 8 9.52 -20.14 -8.80
N ILE A 9 8.91 -18.95 -8.90
CA ILE A 9 8.45 -18.41 -10.18
C ILE A 9 9.62 -18.09 -11.09
N LEU A 10 10.70 -17.47 -10.58
CA LEU A 10 11.88 -17.16 -11.38
C LEU A 10 12.52 -18.43 -11.98
N GLN A 11 12.57 -19.51 -11.21
CA GLN A 11 13.06 -20.82 -11.70
C GLN A 11 12.18 -21.36 -12.84
N ILE A 12 10.86 -21.36 -12.65
CA ILE A 12 9.91 -21.88 -13.66
C ILE A 12 9.86 -20.97 -14.89
N ASN A 13 9.94 -19.66 -14.68
CA ASN A 13 9.86 -18.65 -15.73
C ASN A 13 11.19 -18.41 -16.45
N ARG A 14 12.19 -19.30 -16.27
CA ARG A 14 13.51 -19.19 -16.92
C ARG A 14 14.19 -17.84 -16.69
N GLY A 15 14.03 -17.27 -15.51
CA GLY A 15 14.61 -15.98 -15.12
C GLY A 15 13.85 -14.74 -15.61
N PHE A 16 12.75 -14.88 -16.36
CA PHE A 16 11.93 -13.73 -16.72
C PHE A 16 11.17 -13.20 -15.49
N PRO A 17 11.17 -11.87 -15.25
CA PRO A 17 10.50 -11.29 -14.09
C PRO A 17 8.98 -11.39 -14.24
N LEU A 18 8.30 -11.54 -13.11
CA LEU A 18 6.85 -11.47 -13.01
C LEU A 18 6.46 -10.11 -12.42
N ILE A 19 5.62 -9.37 -13.12
CA ILE A 19 5.08 -8.09 -12.63
C ILE A 19 3.80 -8.38 -11.86
N TRP A 20 3.69 -7.91 -10.63
CA TRP A 20 2.53 -8.20 -9.77
C TRP A 20 1.82 -6.91 -9.35
N ASP A 21 0.50 -6.89 -9.48
CA ASP A 21 -0.32 -5.71 -9.18
C ASP A 21 -0.50 -5.42 -7.67
N GLY A 22 0.05 -6.27 -6.81
CA GLY A 22 -0.14 -6.19 -5.36
C GLY A 22 -1.40 -6.89 -4.84
N ASN A 23 -2.18 -7.52 -5.73
CA ASN A 23 -3.43 -8.20 -5.42
C ASN A 23 -3.53 -9.56 -6.14
N LYS A 24 -4.33 -9.67 -7.21
CA LYS A 24 -4.69 -10.95 -7.85
C LYS A 24 -4.16 -11.11 -9.28
N ILE A 25 -3.54 -10.08 -9.86
CA ILE A 25 -3.11 -10.09 -11.26
C ILE A 25 -1.60 -10.04 -11.32
N ALA A 26 -1.03 -10.94 -12.12
CA ALA A 26 0.37 -10.93 -12.43
C ALA A 26 0.60 -11.10 -13.93
N TRP A 27 1.66 -10.49 -14.43
CA TRP A 27 2.01 -10.43 -15.84
C TRP A 27 3.36 -11.07 -16.08
N SER A 28 3.43 -11.90 -17.12
CA SER A 28 4.65 -12.53 -17.60
C SER A 28 4.68 -12.43 -19.11
N SER A 29 5.89 -12.31 -19.68
CA SER A 29 6.10 -12.46 -21.12
C SER A 29 5.95 -13.92 -21.58
N ASN A 30 6.15 -14.88 -20.67
CA ASN A 30 6.03 -16.30 -20.96
C ASN A 30 4.76 -16.90 -20.37
N GLN A 31 4.20 -17.87 -21.08
CA GLN A 31 3.14 -18.70 -20.55
C GLN A 31 3.69 -19.65 -19.47
N LEU A 32 3.15 -19.54 -18.27
CA LEU A 32 3.51 -20.38 -17.14
C LEU A 32 2.51 -21.53 -16.98
N PRO A 33 2.96 -22.76 -16.71
CA PRO A 33 2.07 -23.84 -16.30
C PRO A 33 1.45 -23.51 -14.94
N GLU A 34 0.23 -24.00 -14.68
CA GLU A 34 -0.45 -23.77 -13.40
C GLU A 34 0.42 -24.20 -12.22
N GLN A 35 0.58 -23.31 -11.25
CA GLN A 35 1.34 -23.56 -10.03
C GLN A 35 0.41 -23.52 -8.82
N ARG A 36 0.54 -24.52 -7.98
CA ARG A 36 -0.11 -24.60 -6.67
C ARG A 36 0.97 -24.77 -5.62
N MET A 37 0.99 -23.89 -4.63
CA MET A 37 1.99 -23.94 -3.58
C MET A 37 1.43 -23.44 -2.26
N THR A 38 1.83 -24.08 -1.17
CA THR A 38 1.60 -23.60 0.19
C THR A 38 2.84 -22.87 0.64
N VAL A 39 2.66 -21.64 1.12
CA VAL A 39 3.74 -20.77 1.59
C VAL A 39 3.59 -20.62 3.10
N ASP A 40 4.64 -20.95 3.84
CA ASP A 40 4.70 -20.72 5.29
C ASP A 40 5.32 -19.35 5.57
N LEU A 41 4.49 -18.40 6.00
CA LEU A 41 4.89 -17.03 6.29
C LEU A 41 5.63 -16.90 7.63
N ASP A 42 5.47 -17.86 8.54
CA ASP A 42 6.25 -17.91 9.77
C ASP A 42 7.68 -18.34 9.45
N ALA A 43 7.85 -19.41 8.67
CA ALA A 43 9.15 -19.88 8.22
C ALA A 43 9.91 -18.81 7.41
N GLU A 44 9.22 -18.09 6.51
CA GLU A 44 9.84 -17.00 5.72
C GLU A 44 10.35 -15.85 6.60
N LYS A 45 9.68 -15.58 7.72
CA LYS A 45 10.09 -14.56 8.70
C LYS A 45 11.12 -15.08 9.71
N GLY A 46 11.59 -16.33 9.57
CA GLY A 46 12.47 -17.00 10.51
C GLY A 46 11.84 -17.21 11.89
N ARG A 47 10.52 -17.42 11.94
CA ARG A 47 9.74 -17.62 13.17
C ARG A 47 9.25 -19.05 13.24
N ALA A 48 9.32 -19.64 14.43
CA ALA A 48 8.60 -20.88 14.69
C ALA A 48 7.10 -20.60 14.83
N ALA A 49 6.27 -21.56 14.44
CA ALA A 49 4.84 -21.52 14.72
C ALA A 49 4.61 -21.34 16.24
N ARG A 50 3.58 -20.57 16.61
CA ARG A 50 3.29 -20.34 18.03
C ARG A 50 2.91 -21.66 18.71
N PRO A 51 3.30 -21.90 19.97
CA PRO A 51 2.93 -23.10 20.70
C PRO A 51 1.40 -23.31 20.66
N GLY A 52 0.97 -24.50 20.21
CA GLY A 52 -0.46 -24.85 20.10
C GLY A 52 -1.21 -24.23 18.92
N LYS A 53 -0.52 -23.58 17.96
CA LYS A 53 -1.14 -23.07 16.73
C LYS A 53 -0.46 -23.63 15.49
N SER A 54 -1.25 -23.84 14.45
CA SER A 54 -0.73 -24.15 13.11
C SER A 54 0.12 -22.99 12.58
N PRO A 55 1.14 -23.26 11.75
CA PRO A 55 1.93 -22.21 11.09
C PRO A 55 1.04 -21.28 10.26
N ASP A 56 1.46 -20.02 10.12
CA ASP A 56 0.80 -19.03 9.26
C ASP A 56 1.00 -19.38 7.77
N THR A 57 0.23 -20.34 7.28
CA THR A 57 0.32 -20.83 5.90
C THR A 57 -0.68 -20.12 4.98
N CYS A 58 -0.20 -19.69 3.80
CA CYS A 58 -1.01 -19.16 2.72
C CYS A 58 -0.97 -20.11 1.51
N TYR A 59 -2.15 -20.47 0.98
CA TYR A 59 -2.23 -21.25 -0.25
C TYR A 59 -2.27 -20.32 -1.47
N VAL A 60 -1.31 -20.49 -2.37
CA VAL A 60 -1.12 -19.67 -3.56
C VAL A 60 -1.37 -20.52 -4.81
N ILE A 61 -2.28 -20.05 -5.66
CA ILE A 61 -2.58 -20.63 -6.96
C ILE A 61 -2.27 -19.60 -8.03
N ILE A 62 -1.43 -19.97 -9.00
CA ILE A 62 -1.08 -19.16 -10.15
C ILE A 62 -1.51 -19.92 -11.38
N ARG A 63 -2.46 -19.37 -12.13
CA ARG A 63 -2.98 -19.95 -13.37
C ARG A 63 -3.07 -18.90 -14.45
N LEU A 64 -2.93 -19.31 -15.70
CA LEU A 64 -3.15 -18.42 -16.84
C LEU A 64 -4.61 -17.97 -16.85
N ALA A 65 -4.83 -16.67 -16.75
CA ALA A 65 -6.17 -16.08 -16.86
C ALA A 65 -6.49 -15.70 -18.31
N LYS A 66 -5.56 -15.01 -18.99
CA LYS A 66 -5.73 -14.52 -20.36
C LYS A 66 -4.38 -14.18 -20.99
N THR A 67 -4.27 -14.30 -22.31
CA THR A 67 -3.15 -13.78 -23.10
C THR A 67 -3.52 -12.43 -23.70
N ILE A 68 -2.77 -11.38 -23.37
CA ILE A 68 -2.97 -10.04 -23.91
C ILE A 68 -2.23 -9.87 -25.23
N ARG A 69 -2.90 -9.29 -26.22
CA ARG A 69 -2.29 -8.91 -27.51
C ARG A 69 -1.90 -7.42 -27.50
N MET A 70 -0.64 -7.13 -27.20
CA MET A 70 -0.12 -5.76 -27.16
C MET A 70 -0.22 -5.00 -28.49
N ALA A 71 -0.31 -5.73 -29.62
CA ALA A 71 -0.56 -5.15 -30.94
C ALA A 71 -1.89 -4.36 -31.03
N SER A 72 -2.85 -4.64 -30.12
CA SER A 72 -4.13 -3.93 -30.04
C SER A 72 -3.95 -2.43 -29.75
N ILE A 73 -2.96 -2.03 -28.93
CA ILE A 73 -2.68 -0.62 -28.63
C ILE A 73 -2.27 0.11 -29.92
N LYS A 74 -1.35 -0.48 -30.69
CA LYS A 74 -0.89 0.09 -31.96
C LYS A 74 -2.04 0.19 -32.95
N ALA A 75 -2.82 -0.87 -33.12
CA ALA A 75 -3.97 -0.87 -34.02
C ALA A 75 -5.02 0.18 -33.62
N TYR A 76 -5.25 0.39 -32.32
CA TYR A 76 -6.16 1.41 -31.81
C TYR A 76 -5.62 2.83 -32.08
N ILE A 77 -4.34 3.07 -31.79
CA ILE A 77 -3.66 4.34 -32.07
C ILE A 77 -3.72 4.70 -33.56
N GLU A 78 -3.51 3.70 -34.43
CA GLU A 78 -3.61 3.83 -35.89
C GLU A 78 -5.05 3.89 -36.41
N LYS A 79 -6.05 3.92 -35.51
CA LYS A 79 -7.49 3.96 -35.83
C LYS A 79 -7.98 2.77 -36.68
N LYS A 80 -7.27 1.65 -36.63
CA LYS A 80 -7.64 0.40 -37.34
C LYS A 80 -8.70 -0.41 -36.61
N ILE A 81 -8.82 -0.20 -35.29
CA ILE A 81 -9.83 -0.85 -34.44
C ILE A 81 -10.50 0.17 -33.53
N ALA A 82 -11.74 -0.11 -33.13
CA ALA A 82 -12.42 0.64 -32.08
C ALA A 82 -11.83 0.30 -30.70
N PHE A 83 -12.15 1.14 -29.70
CA PHE A 83 -11.80 0.84 -28.31
C PHE A 83 -12.59 -0.38 -27.84
N ASP A 84 -11.89 -1.41 -27.36
CA ASP A 84 -12.48 -2.63 -26.83
C ASP A 84 -11.78 -3.09 -25.53
N ASN A 85 -12.22 -4.22 -25.00
CA ASN A 85 -11.61 -4.80 -23.79
C ASN A 85 -10.14 -5.20 -24.00
N THR A 86 -9.74 -5.58 -25.22
CA THR A 86 -8.35 -5.96 -25.53
C THR A 86 -7.41 -4.76 -25.38
N VAL A 87 -7.85 -3.58 -25.86
CA VAL A 87 -7.13 -2.32 -25.71
C VAL A 87 -7.06 -1.92 -24.23
N LEU A 88 -8.18 -1.99 -23.51
CA LEU A 88 -8.25 -1.67 -22.08
C LEU A 88 -7.28 -2.53 -21.24
N GLU A 89 -7.27 -3.84 -21.47
CA GLU A 89 -6.38 -4.78 -20.79
C GLU A 89 -4.91 -4.47 -21.06
N SER A 90 -4.57 -4.14 -22.31
CA SER A 90 -3.20 -3.80 -22.70
C SER A 90 -2.72 -2.51 -22.02
N ILE A 91 -3.59 -1.51 -21.85
CA ILE A 91 -3.26 -0.28 -21.11
C ILE A 91 -3.11 -0.56 -19.62
N ASN A 92 -3.97 -1.41 -19.05
CA ASN A 92 -3.85 -1.81 -17.64
C ASN A 92 -2.53 -2.53 -17.37
N PHE A 93 -2.06 -3.36 -18.31
CA PHE A 93 -0.72 -3.95 -18.23
C PHE A 93 0.37 -2.86 -18.22
N LEU A 94 0.36 -1.93 -19.18
CA LEU A 94 1.36 -0.86 -19.24
C LEU A 94 1.36 0.05 -18.00
N ASP A 95 0.16 0.36 -17.49
CA ASP A 95 0.00 1.07 -16.24
C ASP A 95 0.66 0.28 -15.10
N HIS A 96 0.41 -1.02 -14.95
CA HIS A 96 1.08 -1.85 -13.93
C HIS A 96 2.61 -1.92 -14.09
N VAL A 97 3.12 -2.07 -15.31
CA VAL A 97 4.58 -2.06 -15.59
C VAL A 97 5.21 -0.79 -15.06
N MET A 98 4.59 0.36 -15.33
CA MET A 98 5.07 1.66 -14.90
C MET A 98 5.08 1.82 -13.37
N ARG A 99 4.21 1.08 -12.65
CA ARG A 99 4.13 1.14 -11.18
C ARG A 99 5.09 0.22 -10.46
N GLN A 100 5.55 -0.85 -11.11
CA GLN A 100 6.34 -1.89 -10.47
C GLN A 100 7.58 -1.32 -9.76
N GLY A 101 8.37 -0.50 -10.45
CA GLY A 101 9.53 0.14 -9.84
C GLY A 101 9.14 1.07 -8.69
N PRO A 102 8.34 2.12 -8.93
CA PRO A 102 7.96 3.06 -7.88
C PRO A 102 7.29 2.43 -6.64
N SER A 103 6.54 1.34 -6.78
CA SER A 103 5.91 0.66 -5.64
C SER A 103 6.90 -0.09 -4.74
N GLU A 104 8.08 -0.46 -5.25
CA GLU A 104 9.15 -1.11 -4.49
C GLU A 104 10.00 -0.11 -3.70
N TYR A 105 10.22 1.08 -4.24
CA TYR A 105 11.11 2.09 -3.64
C TYR A 105 10.38 3.16 -2.81
N TYR A 106 9.09 3.39 -3.07
CA TYR A 106 8.33 4.48 -2.44
C TYR A 106 7.10 3.98 -1.69
N THR A 107 6.60 4.83 -0.78
CA THR A 107 5.29 4.58 -0.17
C THR A 107 4.21 4.84 -1.21
N GLN A 108 3.57 3.78 -1.69
CA GLN A 108 2.49 3.87 -2.67
C GLN A 108 1.15 4.12 -1.98
N ILE A 109 0.45 5.16 -2.41
CA ILE A 109 -0.98 5.37 -2.12
C ILE A 109 -1.71 5.45 -3.47
N LYS A 110 -2.42 4.36 -3.82
CA LYS A 110 -3.07 4.21 -5.13
C LYS A 110 -2.09 4.38 -6.29
N ARG A 111 -2.08 5.54 -6.95
CA ARG A 111 -1.24 5.89 -8.11
C ARG A 111 -0.20 6.98 -7.77
N SER A 112 -0.11 7.35 -6.50
CA SER A 112 0.81 8.36 -5.99
C SER A 112 1.92 7.70 -5.19
N TYR A 113 3.14 8.20 -5.36
CA TYR A 113 4.36 7.68 -4.75
C TYR A 113 5.03 8.76 -3.92
N PHE A 114 5.38 8.41 -2.68
CA PHE A 114 5.97 9.34 -1.72
C PHE A 114 7.31 8.78 -1.23
N SER A 115 8.38 9.57 -1.38
CA SER A 115 9.73 9.22 -0.93
C SER A 115 9.87 9.49 0.56
N GLN A 116 10.31 8.52 1.36
CA GLN A 116 10.66 8.77 2.76
C GLN A 116 11.94 9.63 2.83
N GLY A 117 11.87 10.79 3.49
CA GLY A 117 13.08 11.44 4.03
C GLY A 117 13.40 12.87 3.57
N ASN A 118 13.12 13.28 2.33
CA ASN A 118 13.86 14.44 1.80
C ASN A 118 13.09 15.78 1.75
N VAL A 119 11.76 15.78 1.65
CA VAL A 119 10.96 17.02 1.65
C VAL A 119 9.64 16.78 2.37
N SER A 120 9.63 16.97 3.69
CA SER A 120 8.40 16.95 4.48
C SER A 120 8.26 18.24 5.29
N GLN A 121 7.00 18.65 5.48
CA GLN A 121 6.66 19.81 6.30
C GLN A 121 5.83 19.32 7.48
N LYS A 122 6.31 19.52 8.69
CA LYS A 122 5.54 19.23 9.91
C LYS A 122 4.30 20.12 9.93
N LEU A 123 3.11 19.53 10.00
CA LEU A 123 1.84 20.27 10.13
C LEU A 123 1.47 20.43 11.61
N ASP A 124 1.66 19.36 12.40
CA ASP A 124 1.48 19.35 13.84
C ASP A 124 2.36 18.26 14.49
N ASP A 125 2.08 17.90 15.74
CA ASP A 125 2.86 16.92 16.52
C ASP A 125 2.52 15.45 16.22
N VAL A 126 1.57 15.21 15.32
CA VAL A 126 1.15 13.86 14.90
C VAL A 126 1.27 13.62 13.40
N VAL A 127 1.29 14.67 12.57
CA VAL A 127 1.21 14.60 11.11
C VAL A 127 2.25 15.52 10.46
N TYR A 128 2.89 15.01 9.41
CA TYR A 128 3.65 15.80 8.45
C TYR A 128 3.03 15.68 7.05
N ALA A 129 3.18 16.72 6.24
CA ALA A 129 2.90 16.71 4.82
C ALA A 129 4.14 16.28 4.04
N MET A 130 3.95 15.54 2.95
CA MET A 130 4.98 15.21 1.97
C MET A 130 4.50 15.53 0.58
N LYS A 131 5.44 15.96 -0.26
CA LYS A 131 5.26 15.98 -1.70
C LYS A 131 5.59 14.59 -2.25
N GLY A 132 4.82 14.17 -3.23
CA GLY A 132 4.97 12.94 -3.98
C GLY A 132 4.62 13.18 -5.44
N VAL A 133 4.58 12.10 -6.20
CA VAL A 133 4.30 12.12 -7.64
C VAL A 133 3.14 11.18 -7.94
N TYR A 134 2.12 11.69 -8.61
CA TYR A 134 1.09 10.89 -9.25
C TYR A 134 1.58 10.44 -10.63
N SER A 135 1.35 9.18 -10.98
CA SER A 135 1.63 8.69 -12.33
C SER A 135 0.55 7.74 -12.84
N SER A 136 0.09 7.94 -14.08
CA SER A 136 -0.83 7.00 -14.77
C SER A 136 -0.60 6.94 -16.27
N MET A 137 -0.78 5.76 -16.86
CA MET A 137 -0.79 5.59 -18.31
C MET A 137 -2.17 5.92 -18.89
N ARG A 138 -2.23 6.67 -20.00
CA ARG A 138 -3.48 7.10 -20.65
C ARG A 138 -3.38 6.98 -22.16
N LEU A 139 -4.49 6.61 -22.79
CA LEU A 139 -4.68 6.88 -24.22
C LEU A 139 -5.13 8.33 -24.38
N CYS A 140 -4.50 9.02 -25.32
CA CYS A 140 -4.81 10.38 -25.68
C CYS A 140 -5.47 10.39 -27.06
N ASN A 141 -6.67 10.95 -27.15
CA ASN A 141 -7.30 11.27 -28.41
C ASN A 141 -7.07 12.75 -28.70
N THR A 142 -6.33 13.06 -29.75
CA THR A 142 -6.15 14.43 -30.23
C THR A 142 -7.35 14.79 -31.09
N GLY A 143 -8.38 15.34 -30.44
CA GLY A 143 -9.48 15.97 -31.16
C GLY A 143 -8.96 17.17 -31.97
N SER A 144 -9.13 17.10 -33.29
CA SER A 144 -9.45 18.21 -34.19
C SER A 144 -8.65 19.53 -34.08
N THR A 145 -7.40 19.51 -33.62
CA THR A 145 -6.56 20.72 -33.52
C THR A 145 -5.51 20.76 -34.61
N GLY A 146 -5.94 20.65 -35.88
CA GLY A 146 -5.22 21.05 -37.11
C GLY A 146 -3.77 20.58 -37.33
N THR A 147 -3.21 19.85 -36.39
CA THR A 147 -1.83 19.42 -36.27
C THR A 147 -1.90 17.91 -36.17
N ASN A 148 -1.18 17.22 -37.04
CA ASN A 148 -1.16 15.76 -37.15
C ASN A 148 -0.49 15.07 -35.94
N LEU A 149 -0.74 15.54 -34.72
CA LEU A 149 -0.41 14.81 -33.51
C LEU A 149 -1.40 13.64 -33.43
N ALA A 150 -0.94 12.45 -33.81
CA ALA A 150 -1.74 11.23 -33.81
C ALA A 150 -2.32 10.92 -32.42
N THR A 151 -3.42 10.15 -32.39
CA THR A 151 -3.86 9.41 -31.20
C THR A 151 -2.64 8.74 -30.57
N GLY A 152 -2.43 8.88 -29.27
CA GLY A 152 -1.15 8.53 -28.65
C GLY A 152 -1.28 7.86 -27.30
N LEU A 153 -0.17 7.33 -26.81
CA LEU A 153 -0.03 6.86 -25.44
C LEU A 153 0.71 7.95 -24.64
N GLY A 154 0.07 8.45 -23.58
CA GLY A 154 0.62 9.48 -22.71
C GLY A 154 0.86 8.96 -21.29
N VAL A 155 1.98 9.36 -20.71
CA VAL A 155 2.21 9.23 -19.27
C VAL A 155 1.78 10.53 -18.60
N ASN A 156 0.70 10.47 -17.82
CA ASN A 156 0.28 11.60 -17.01
C ASN A 156 1.07 11.58 -15.70
N VAL A 157 1.82 12.65 -15.44
CA VAL A 157 2.61 12.87 -14.23
C VAL A 157 2.17 14.18 -13.61
N ASP A 158 1.83 14.15 -12.32
CA ASP A 158 1.44 15.34 -11.57
C ASP A 158 2.02 15.32 -10.15
N VAL A 159 2.10 16.49 -9.52
CA VAL A 159 2.46 16.63 -8.12
C VAL A 159 1.33 16.10 -7.24
N ALA A 160 1.68 15.24 -6.29
CA ALA A 160 0.76 14.80 -5.24
C ALA A 160 1.21 15.36 -3.89
N ASN A 161 0.28 15.83 -3.05
CA ASN A 161 0.55 16.17 -1.66
C ASN A 161 -0.20 15.18 -0.76
N GLY A 162 0.50 14.60 0.20
CA GLY A 162 -0.05 13.60 1.12
C GLY A 162 0.31 13.94 2.57
N THR A 163 -0.58 13.58 3.49
CA THR A 163 -0.32 13.70 4.93
C THR A 163 -0.08 12.33 5.55
N PHE A 164 0.90 12.26 6.43
CA PHE A 164 1.38 11.01 7.02
C PHE A 164 1.62 11.20 8.51
N TRP A 165 1.49 10.11 9.26
CA TRP A 165 1.79 10.11 10.68
C TRP A 165 3.29 10.26 10.93
N ILE A 166 3.65 11.14 11.86
CA ILE A 166 5.02 11.25 12.39
C ILE A 166 5.40 9.93 13.07
N SER A 167 6.59 9.41 12.75
CA SER A 167 7.14 8.24 13.44
C SER A 167 7.46 8.62 14.90
N GLN A 168 6.73 8.03 15.83
CA GLN A 168 6.86 8.24 17.27
C GLN A 168 6.23 7.06 18.02
N ASP A 169 6.49 6.98 19.33
CA ASP A 169 5.87 5.95 20.16
C ASP A 169 4.34 6.10 20.22
N MET A 170 3.61 4.98 20.27
CA MET A 170 2.14 4.99 20.25
C MET A 170 1.54 5.86 21.36
N HIS A 171 2.08 5.78 22.57
CA HIS A 171 1.61 6.56 23.71
C HIS A 171 1.89 8.06 23.54
N GLN A 172 3.02 8.42 22.92
CA GLN A 172 3.35 9.79 22.56
C GLN A 172 2.41 10.34 21.49
N ALA A 173 2.14 9.57 20.43
CA ALA A 173 1.18 9.92 19.39
C ALA A 173 -0.23 10.14 19.96
N ALA A 174 -0.66 9.25 20.87
CA ALA A 174 -1.97 9.35 21.52
C ALA A 174 -2.09 10.64 22.35
N ARG A 175 -1.06 10.98 23.14
CA ARG A 175 -1.01 12.24 23.90
C ARG A 175 -1.04 13.47 22.97
N ASN A 176 -0.23 13.44 21.91
CA ASN A 176 -0.13 14.55 20.96
C ASN A 176 -1.44 14.76 20.18
N LEU A 177 -2.17 13.68 19.86
CA LEU A 177 -3.48 13.76 19.21
C LEU A 177 -4.54 14.41 20.11
N CYS A 178 -4.45 14.22 21.43
CA CYS A 178 -5.37 14.77 22.43
C CYS A 178 -4.89 16.12 23.02
N LYS A 179 -4.02 16.85 22.32
CA LYS A 179 -3.39 18.07 22.87
C LYS A 179 -4.33 19.25 23.13
N GLU A 180 -5.51 19.30 22.52
CA GLU A 180 -6.43 20.45 22.63
C GLU A 180 -6.81 20.76 24.08
N ARG A 181 -7.08 19.72 24.88
CA ARG A 181 -7.42 19.79 26.30
C ARG A 181 -6.20 19.58 27.22
N ASN A 182 -5.05 19.26 26.64
CA ASN A 182 -3.78 19.04 27.33
C ASN A 182 -2.64 19.77 26.59
N ARG A 183 -2.73 21.10 26.51
CA ARG A 183 -1.81 21.93 25.70
C ARG A 183 -0.36 21.85 26.13
N GLN A 184 -0.12 21.62 27.41
CA GLN A 184 1.21 21.42 27.99
C GLN A 184 1.72 19.98 27.84
N LEU A 185 0.95 19.10 27.19
CA LEU A 185 1.26 17.69 26.98
C LEU A 185 1.63 16.97 28.29
N GLN A 186 0.94 17.23 29.39
CA GLN A 186 1.24 16.59 30.68
C GLN A 186 0.67 15.16 30.74
N TRP A 187 1.45 14.18 31.20
CA TRP A 187 1.01 12.78 31.25
C TRP A 187 -0.15 12.54 32.22
N ASN A 188 -0.12 13.20 33.38
CA ASN A 188 -1.18 13.07 34.40
C ASN A 188 -2.51 13.61 33.85
N VAL A 189 -2.48 14.80 33.24
CA VAL A 189 -3.66 15.41 32.61
C VAL A 189 -4.20 14.50 31.49
N PHE A 190 -3.33 13.97 30.63
CA PHE A 190 -3.77 13.03 29.58
C PHE A 190 -4.48 11.80 30.15
N ARG A 191 -3.91 11.16 31.18
CA ARG A 191 -4.52 10.02 31.86
C ARG A 191 -5.91 10.37 32.40
N ASP A 192 -6.03 11.51 33.07
CA ASP A 192 -7.27 11.90 33.75
C ASP A 192 -8.37 12.25 32.73
N LEU A 193 -8.01 12.87 31.60
CA LEU A 193 -8.93 13.17 30.50
C LEU A 193 -9.44 11.94 29.75
N LEU A 194 -8.71 10.83 29.80
CA LEU A 194 -9.14 9.55 29.22
C LEU A 194 -10.13 8.78 30.08
N GLN A 195 -10.32 9.15 31.35
CA GLN A 195 -11.24 8.44 32.22
C GLN A 195 -12.70 8.60 31.73
N PRO A 196 -13.56 7.58 31.94
CA PRO A 196 -14.98 7.71 31.66
C PRO A 196 -15.60 8.82 32.51
N ILE A 197 -16.55 9.55 31.95
CA ILE A 197 -17.23 10.67 32.62
C ILE A 197 -18.69 10.30 32.88
N ARG A 198 -19.27 10.79 33.99
CA ARG A 198 -20.71 10.65 34.22
C ARG A 198 -21.48 11.68 33.40
N ASP A 199 -22.53 11.22 32.76
CA ASP A 199 -23.44 12.11 32.03
C ASP A 199 -24.33 12.89 33.00
N PRO A 200 -24.31 14.25 32.99
CA PRO A 200 -25.09 15.03 33.94
C PRO A 200 -26.60 14.84 33.83
N LYS A 201 -27.09 14.43 32.65
CA LYS A 201 -28.53 14.27 32.37
C LYS A 201 -29.03 12.87 32.71
N SER A 202 -28.28 11.83 32.35
CA SER A 202 -28.71 10.44 32.52
C SER A 202 -28.07 9.71 33.71
N GLY A 203 -27.04 10.29 34.34
CA GLY A 203 -26.25 9.66 35.41
C GLY A 203 -25.38 8.47 34.96
N LYS A 204 -25.49 8.05 33.69
CA LYS A 204 -24.75 6.91 33.13
C LYS A 204 -23.31 7.28 32.81
N TRP A 205 -22.41 6.30 32.91
CA TRP A 205 -21.03 6.45 32.44
C TRP A 205 -20.99 6.54 30.92
N LYS A 206 -20.25 7.52 30.40
CA LYS A 206 -19.97 7.68 28.97
C LYS A 206 -18.48 7.86 28.74
N LYS A 207 -18.04 7.55 27.52
CA LYS A 207 -16.67 7.81 27.07
C LYS A 207 -16.39 9.31 27.07
N SER A 208 -15.22 9.71 27.57
CA SER A 208 -14.75 11.08 27.43
C SER A 208 -14.47 11.44 25.97
N GLU A 209 -14.35 12.73 25.68
CA GLU A 209 -14.04 13.20 24.32
C GLU A 209 -12.65 12.73 23.84
N ASP A 210 -11.67 12.70 24.74
CA ASP A 210 -10.31 12.23 24.44
C ASP A 210 -10.31 10.72 24.17
N TRP A 211 -11.11 9.94 24.93
CA TRP A 211 -11.34 8.53 24.62
C TRP A 211 -11.88 8.36 23.20
N LYS A 212 -12.96 9.08 22.84
CA LYS A 212 -13.55 9.02 21.50
C LYS A 212 -12.53 9.42 20.43
N THR A 213 -11.70 10.42 20.70
CA THR A 213 -10.61 10.86 19.81
C THR A 213 -9.60 9.75 19.56
N LEU A 214 -9.17 9.03 20.60
CA LEU A 214 -8.26 7.89 20.44
C LEU A 214 -8.87 6.73 19.65
N GLN A 215 -10.21 6.59 19.58
CA GLN A 215 -10.82 5.57 18.72
C GLN A 215 -10.50 5.78 17.23
N LYS A 216 -10.14 7.00 16.81
CA LYS A 216 -9.66 7.28 15.45
C LYS A 216 -8.34 6.58 15.14
N MET A 217 -7.55 6.25 16.17
CA MET A 217 -6.29 5.49 16.05
C MET A 217 -6.50 3.97 15.94
N SER A 218 -7.73 3.47 16.03
CA SER A 218 -8.03 2.02 16.06
C SER A 218 -7.56 1.24 14.82
N LYS A 219 -7.41 1.92 13.68
CA LYS A 219 -6.94 1.32 12.41
C LYS A 219 -5.43 1.46 12.20
N LEU A 220 -4.72 2.12 13.12
CA LEU A 220 -3.27 2.23 13.03
C LEU A 220 -2.63 0.86 13.26
N ARG A 221 -1.61 0.57 12.45
CA ARG A 221 -0.75 -0.60 12.63
C ARG A 221 0.56 -0.10 13.21
N PHE A 222 1.05 -0.76 14.26
CA PHE A 222 2.32 -0.43 14.88
C PHE A 222 3.21 -1.67 14.94
N THR A 223 4.52 -1.45 14.86
CA THR A 223 5.51 -2.50 14.98
C THR A 223 6.07 -2.48 16.39
N VAL A 224 5.84 -3.54 17.15
CA VAL A 224 6.44 -3.71 18.47
C VAL A 224 7.84 -4.28 18.30
N LYS A 225 8.87 -3.51 18.66
CA LYS A 225 10.22 -4.05 18.84
C LYS A 225 10.27 -4.73 20.21
N HIS A 226 10.08 -6.04 20.24
CA HIS A 226 10.32 -6.81 21.46
C HIS A 226 11.82 -6.75 21.79
N ARG A 227 12.16 -6.43 23.05
CA ARG A 227 13.52 -6.58 23.56
C ARG A 227 13.91 -8.04 23.35
N LYS A 228 15.08 -8.30 22.75
CA LYS A 228 15.62 -9.67 22.69
C LYS A 228 15.62 -10.21 24.13
N SER A 229 14.88 -11.28 24.38
CA SER A 229 15.02 -12.04 25.62
C SER A 229 16.47 -12.52 25.65
N ASN A 230 17.29 -11.93 26.52
CA ASN A 230 18.57 -12.51 26.86
C ASN A 230 18.25 -13.83 27.54
N GLY A 231 18.47 -14.92 26.82
CA GLY A 231 18.24 -16.27 27.32
C GLY A 231 18.99 -16.48 28.63
N LYS A 232 18.22 -16.75 29.69
CA LYS A 232 18.60 -17.64 30.78
C LYS A 232 17.34 -18.38 31.20
N TRP A 233 17.17 -19.57 30.64
CA TRP A 233 16.35 -20.60 31.27
C TRP A 233 17.25 -21.25 32.32
N ILE A 234 16.84 -21.17 33.59
CA ILE A 234 17.28 -22.10 34.63
C ILE A 234 16.27 -23.24 34.60
#